data_AF-A0AAV4U3T6-F1
#
_entry.id   AF-A0AAV4U3T6-F1
#
_cell.length_a   1.000
_cell.length_b   1.000
_cell.length_c   1.000
_cell.angle_alpha   90.00
_cell.angle_beta   90.00
_cell.angle_gamma   90.00
#
_symmetry.space_group_name_H-M   'P 1'
#
loop_
_entity.id
_entity.type
_entity.pdbx_description
1 polymer ?
#
loop_
_entity_poly.entity_id
_entity_poly.type
_entity_poly.pdbx_seq_one_letter_code
_entity_poly.pdbx_strand_id
1 'polypeptide(L)'
;MVIGEQGVWITLRGSSILQLWDPHSLTCRLLYDIRDNYNMRGAKVDETYTNHARITCVLPMENSAVVGTADGTFIIYDVVARKSPSPSAPSSPRPPSNTESGHAKQIQERLQACNAQISILYSVNSEA
;
A
#
# COMPACT_ATOMS: atom_id res chain seq x y z
N MET A 1 -12.32 -2.56 4.72
CA MET A 1 -11.75 -3.92 4.81
C MET A 1 -11.81 -4.54 3.44
N VAL A 2 -10.73 -5.13 2.95
CA VAL A 2 -10.66 -5.78 1.63
C VAL A 2 -9.86 -7.08 1.74
N ILE A 3 -10.32 -8.13 1.05
CA ILE A 3 -9.64 -9.44 1.02
C ILE A 3 -8.61 -9.42 -0.09
N GLY A 4 -7.39 -9.87 0.20
CA GLY A 4 -6.33 -10.11 -0.78
C GLY A 4 -5.69 -11.48 -0.60
N GLU A 5 -4.75 -11.84 -1.46
CA GLU A 5 -4.13 -13.17 -1.45
C GLU A 5 -3.31 -13.43 -0.17
N GLN A 6 -2.71 -12.39 0.40
CA GLN A 6 -1.86 -12.49 1.59
C GLN A 6 -2.65 -12.44 2.92
N GLY A 7 -3.96 -12.17 2.85
CA GLY A 7 -4.82 -12.02 4.02
C GLY A 7 -5.84 -10.90 3.87
N VAL A 8 -6.33 -10.39 5.01
CA VAL A 8 -7.35 -9.35 5.06
C VAL A 8 -6.70 -8.02 5.39
N TRP A 9 -6.86 -7.05 4.47
CA TRP A 9 -6.44 -5.68 4.71
C TRP A 9 -7.53 -4.93 5.47
N ILE A 10 -7.14 -4.36 6.60
CA ILE A 10 -8.01 -3.59 7.49
C ILE A 10 -7.46 -2.18 7.63
N THR A 11 -8.36 -1.21 7.51
CA THR A 11 -8.11 0.18 7.85
C THR A 11 -9.36 0.75 8.50
N LEU A 12 -9.17 1.68 9.45
CA LEU A 12 -10.27 2.40 10.08
C LEU A 12 -10.57 3.66 9.28
N ARG A 13 -11.85 3.93 9.01
CA ARG A 13 -12.26 5.16 8.32
C ARG A 13 -11.75 6.38 9.10
N GLY A 14 -11.06 7.30 8.44
CA GLY A 14 -10.48 8.47 9.11
C GLY A 14 -9.04 8.27 9.59
N SER A 15 -8.53 7.04 9.55
CA SER A 15 -7.19 6.69 10.05
C SER A 15 -6.14 6.66 8.95
N SER A 16 -4.87 6.83 9.34
CA SER A 16 -3.69 6.57 8.51
C SER A 16 -3.12 5.16 8.72
N ILE A 17 -3.78 4.34 9.54
CA ILE A 17 -3.32 3.01 9.92
C ILE A 17 -3.81 1.96 8.92
N LEU A 18 -2.86 1.22 8.37
CA LEU A 18 -3.07 0.05 7.54
C LEU A 18 -2.65 -1.21 8.29
N GLN A 19 -3.48 -2.24 8.25
CA GLN A 19 -3.21 -3.53 8.86
C GLN A 19 -3.39 -4.67 7.85
N LEU A 20 -2.55 -5.70 7.95
CA LEU A 20 -2.75 -6.98 7.27
C LEU A 20 -2.94 -8.07 8.32
N TRP A 21 -4.04 -8.79 8.22
CA TRP A 21 -4.42 -9.87 9.13
C TRP A 21 -4.45 -11.21 8.41
N ASP A 22 -3.98 -12.26 9.08
CA ASP A 22 -4.24 -13.63 8.65
C ASP A 22 -5.64 -14.06 9.10
N PRO A 23 -6.56 -14.40 8.17
CA PRO A 23 -7.91 -14.81 8.52
C PRO A 23 -7.98 -16.15 9.28
N HIS A 24 -6.96 -17.01 9.19
CA HIS A 24 -6.97 -18.31 9.85
C HIS A 24 -6.48 -18.22 11.29
N SER A 25 -5.32 -17.60 11.50
CA SER A 25 -4.72 -17.47 12.84
C SER A 25 -5.22 -16.26 13.62
N LEU A 26 -5.99 -15.36 12.97
CA LEU A 26 -6.44 -14.07 13.52
C LEU A 26 -5.27 -13.24 14.07
N THR A 27 -4.11 -13.34 13.42
CA THR A 27 -2.91 -12.58 13.80
C THR A 27 -2.72 -11.37 12.90
N CYS A 28 -2.34 -10.24 13.50
CA CYS A 28 -1.92 -9.06 12.76
C CYS A 28 -0.48 -9.29 12.27
N ARG A 29 -0.31 -9.51 10.97
CA ARG A 29 0.98 -9.78 10.34
C ARG A 29 1.75 -8.50 10.05
N LEU A 30 1.04 -7.42 9.69
CA LEU A 30 1.62 -6.11 9.40
C LEU A 30 0.74 -5.00 10.01
N LEU A 31 1.40 -3.98 10.56
CA LEU A 31 0.79 -2.76 11.07
C LEU A 31 1.66 -1.59 10.60
N TYR A 32 1.11 -0.71 9.79
CA TYR A 32 1.81 0.45 9.24
C TYR A 32 1.03 1.73 9.49
N ASP A 33 1.76 2.78 9.89
CA ASP A 33 1.26 4.14 9.86
C ASP A 33 1.77 4.83 8.60
N ILE A 34 0.85 5.24 7.74
CA ILE A 34 1.20 5.88 6.47
C ILE A 34 1.92 7.22 6.68
N ARG A 35 1.70 7.87 7.83
CA ARG A 35 2.38 9.14 8.18
C ARG A 35 3.90 9.01 8.16
N ASP A 36 4.42 7.83 8.48
CA ASP A 36 5.87 7.59 8.49
C ASP A 36 6.50 7.74 7.10
N ASN A 37 5.74 7.56 6.01
CA ASN A 37 6.22 7.78 4.65
C ASN A 37 6.40 9.28 4.32
N TYR A 38 5.65 10.17 4.96
CA TYR A 38 5.75 11.62 4.73
C TYR A 38 7.01 12.20 5.34
N ASN A 39 7.47 11.65 6.45
CA ASN A 39 8.69 12.08 7.12
C ASN A 39 9.94 11.92 6.22
N MET A 40 9.89 11.06 5.20
CA MET A 40 10.96 10.96 4.20
C MET A 40 10.96 12.08 3.16
N ARG A 41 9.85 12.80 2.97
CA ARG A 41 9.70 13.82 1.92
C ARG A 41 9.99 15.26 2.39
N GLY A 42 10.37 15.46 3.65
CA GLY A 42 10.88 16.74 4.16
C GLY A 42 9.90 17.92 4.16
N ALA A 43 8.64 17.72 3.77
CA ALA A 43 7.63 18.77 3.76
C ALA A 43 7.10 18.97 5.18
N LYS A 44 7.31 20.15 5.75
CA LYS A 44 6.61 20.62 6.95
C LYS A 44 5.14 20.82 6.58
N VAL A 45 4.34 19.77 6.71
CA VAL A 45 2.90 19.85 6.50
C VAL A 45 2.31 20.58 7.72
N ASP A 46 1.62 21.67 7.46
CA ASP A 46 0.86 22.42 8.46
C ASP A 46 -0.16 21.47 9.12
N GLU A 47 0.00 21.19 10.42
CA GLU A 47 -0.81 20.22 11.18
C GLU A 47 -2.27 20.67 11.37
N THR A 48 -2.60 21.84 10.85
CA THR A 48 -3.86 22.51 11.14
C THR A 48 -4.93 22.05 10.15
N TYR A 49 -5.75 21.09 10.59
CA TYR A 49 -7.12 20.74 10.13
C TYR A 49 -7.38 19.57 9.16
N THR A 50 -6.38 18.95 8.53
CA THR A 50 -6.69 17.79 7.67
C THR A 50 -5.74 16.62 7.91
N ASN A 51 -6.27 15.45 8.28
CA ASN A 51 -5.48 14.22 8.28
C ASN A 51 -5.19 13.84 6.81
N HIS A 52 -4.16 14.46 6.23
CA HIS A 52 -3.74 14.28 4.85
C HIS A 52 -3.35 12.82 4.55
N ALA A 53 -2.81 12.12 5.55
CA ALA A 53 -2.45 10.71 5.49
C ALA A 53 -3.64 9.76 5.69
N ARG A 54 -4.88 10.27 5.84
CA ARG A 54 -6.07 9.41 5.98
C ARG A 54 -6.20 8.52 4.76
N ILE A 55 -6.36 7.23 5.00
CA ILE A 55 -6.63 6.23 3.96
C ILE A 55 -8.03 6.44 3.39
N THR A 56 -8.12 6.55 2.07
CA THR A 56 -9.37 6.70 1.32
C THR A 56 -9.71 5.44 0.53
N CYS A 57 -8.70 4.69 0.07
CA CYS A 57 -8.90 3.42 -0.60
C CYS A 57 -7.73 2.44 -0.36
N VAL A 58 -8.03 1.16 -0.46
CA VAL A 58 -7.06 0.06 -0.45
C VAL A 58 -7.40 -0.86 -1.61
N LEU A 59 -6.45 -1.08 -2.50
CA LEU A 59 -6.56 -1.99 -3.63
C LEU A 59 -5.59 -3.16 -3.41
N PRO A 60 -6.09 -4.37 -3.09
CA PRO A 60 -5.25 -5.54 -2.96
C PRO A 60 -4.72 -6.00 -4.32
N MET A 61 -3.47 -6.42 -4.35
CA MET A 61 -2.79 -7.07 -5.47
C MET A 61 -2.13 -8.37 -4.97
N GLU A 62 -1.57 -9.16 -5.88
CA GLU A 62 -0.98 -10.50 -5.61
C GLU A 62 -0.08 -10.52 -4.35
N ASN A 63 0.99 -9.72 -4.34
CA ASN A 63 1.93 -9.61 -3.21
C ASN A 63 2.06 -8.19 -2.68
N SER A 64 1.07 -7.34 -2.93
CA SER A 64 1.13 -5.94 -2.52
C SER A 64 -0.24 -5.34 -2.30
N ALA A 65 -0.27 -4.14 -1.74
CA ALA A 65 -1.46 -3.31 -1.71
C ALA A 65 -1.12 -1.88 -2.11
N VAL A 66 -1.98 -1.31 -2.95
CA VAL A 66 -1.96 0.13 -3.24
C VAL A 66 -2.91 0.82 -2.27
N VAL A 67 -2.42 1.86 -1.64
CA VAL A 67 -3.19 2.66 -0.68
C VAL A 67 -3.27 4.08 -1.17
N GLY A 68 -4.50 4.57 -1.35
CA GLY A 68 -4.79 5.97 -1.64
C GLY A 68 -5.04 6.74 -0.35
N THR A 69 -4.50 7.95 -0.27
CA THR A 69 -4.64 8.86 0.86
C THR A 69 -5.52 10.06 0.52
N ALA A 70 -5.87 10.86 1.52
CA ALA A 70 -6.75 12.02 1.36
C ALA A 70 -6.08 13.20 0.65
N ASP A 71 -4.76 13.24 0.59
CA ASP A 71 -3.99 14.24 -0.16
C ASP A 71 -3.72 13.85 -1.63
N GLY A 72 -4.33 12.76 -2.10
CA GLY A 72 -4.21 12.30 -3.48
C GLY A 72 -2.93 11.53 -3.79
N THR A 73 -2.16 11.11 -2.78
CA THR A 73 -0.99 10.24 -2.99
C THR A 73 -1.38 8.76 -3.00
N PHE A 74 -0.59 7.97 -3.73
CA PHE A 74 -0.69 6.51 -3.75
C PHE A 74 0.61 5.92 -3.22
N ILE A 75 0.49 4.98 -2.29
CA ILE A 75 1.63 4.30 -1.65
C ILE A 75 1.46 2.80 -1.88
N ILE A 76 2.55 2.14 -2.23
CA ILE A 76 2.57 0.72 -2.55
C ILE A 76 3.33 0.00 -1.44
N TYR A 77 2.64 -0.96 -0.83
CA TYR A 77 3.21 -1.83 0.20
C TYR A 77 3.41 -3.23 -0.36
N ASP A 78 4.67 -3.62 -0.53
CA ASP A 78 5.02 -4.98 -0.92
C ASP A 78 5.09 -5.89 0.32
N VAL A 79 4.38 -7.02 0.24
CA VAL A 79 4.39 -8.06 1.27
C VAL A 79 5.50 -9.05 0.94
N VAL A 80 6.68 -8.81 1.53
CA VAL A 80 7.82 -9.72 1.39
C VAL A 80 7.84 -10.70 2.54
N ALA A 81 7.81 -12.00 2.25
CA ALA A 81 8.03 -13.03 3.25
C ALA A 81 9.41 -12.83 3.89
N ARG A 82 9.44 -12.55 5.21
CA ARG A 82 10.71 -12.57 5.94
C ARG A 82 11.24 -14.00 5.92
N LYS A 83 12.30 -14.26 5.15
CA LYS A 83 13.16 -15.42 5.42
C LYS A 83 13.65 -15.24 6.86
N SER A 84 13.32 -16.17 7.74
CA SER A 84 13.91 -16.17 9.08
C SER A 84 15.42 -16.07 8.93
N PRO A 85 16.11 -15.19 9.68
CA PRO A 85 17.55 -15.25 9.72
C PRO A 85 17.91 -16.63 10.27
N SER A 86 18.54 -17.45 9.42
CA SER A 86 19.27 -18.61 9.89
C SER A 86 20.20 -18.13 11.01
N PRO A 87 20.23 -18.78 12.18
CA PRO A 87 21.03 -18.33 13.34
C PRO A 87 22.56 -18.42 13.14
N SER A 88 23.07 -18.46 11.90
CA SER A 88 24.47 -18.79 11.59
C SER A 88 25.21 -17.87 10.61
N ALA A 89 24.74 -16.65 10.33
CA ALA A 89 25.49 -15.73 9.46
C ALA A 89 25.91 -14.43 10.17
N PRO A 90 27.22 -14.09 10.22
CA PRO A 90 27.69 -12.79 10.71
C PRO A 90 27.21 -11.65 9.78
N SER A 91 26.86 -10.53 10.39
CA SER A 91 26.32 -9.32 9.74
C SER A 91 27.24 -8.80 8.63
N SER A 92 26.84 -9.01 7.37
CA SER A 92 27.47 -8.35 6.22
C SER A 92 26.74 -7.05 5.88
N PRO A 93 27.44 -5.96 5.48
CA PRO A 93 26.82 -4.67 5.20
C PRO A 93 25.83 -4.76 4.02
N ARG A 94 24.65 -4.17 4.21
CA ARG A 94 23.56 -4.07 3.24
C ARG A 94 24.04 -3.41 1.94
N PRO A 95 23.96 -4.05 0.76
CA PRO A 95 24.22 -3.35 -0.50
C PRO A 95 23.04 -2.40 -0.83
N PRO A 96 23.29 -1.27 -1.50
CA PRO A 96 22.26 -0.32 -1.88
C PRO A 96 21.31 -0.94 -2.93
N SER A 97 20.01 -0.84 -2.66
CA SER A 97 18.92 -1.38 -3.48
C SER A 97 18.65 -0.47 -4.68
N ASN A 98 19.35 -0.70 -5.79
CA ASN A 98 18.97 -0.17 -7.10
C ASN A 98 18.16 -1.24 -7.85
N THR A 99 16.85 -1.29 -7.64
CA THR A 99 15.95 -2.18 -8.40
C THR A 99 14.58 -1.51 -8.65
N GLU A 100 14.58 -0.21 -8.98
CA GLU A 100 13.33 0.56 -9.17
C GLU A 100 12.76 0.49 -10.60
N SER A 101 13.54 0.13 -11.62
CA SER A 101 13.14 0.38 -13.01
C SER A 101 12.09 -0.58 -13.59
N GLY A 102 12.04 -1.83 -13.14
CA GLY A 102 11.14 -2.85 -13.74
C GLY A 102 9.76 -2.89 -13.07
N HIS A 103 9.76 -2.86 -11.75
CA HIS A 103 8.55 -2.99 -10.94
C HIS A 103 7.61 -1.77 -11.12
N ALA A 104 8.18 -0.56 -11.18
CA ALA A 104 7.41 0.67 -11.38
C ALA A 104 6.65 0.70 -12.72
N LYS A 105 7.24 0.17 -13.80
CA LYS A 105 6.58 0.08 -15.12
C LYS A 105 5.38 -0.87 -15.10
N GLN A 106 5.56 -2.07 -14.54
CA GLN A 106 4.49 -3.06 -14.43
C GLN A 106 3.33 -2.55 -13.57
N ILE A 107 3.63 -1.77 -12.53
CA ILE A 107 2.64 -1.12 -11.69
C ILE A 107 1.89 -0.04 -12.47
N GLN A 108 2.58 0.79 -13.24
CA GLN A 108 1.96 1.85 -14.03
C GLN A 108 1.00 1.28 -15.09
N GLU A 109 1.36 0.16 -15.73
CA GLU A 109 0.47 -0.58 -16.64
C GLU A 109 -0.78 -1.11 -15.92
N ARG A 110 -0.62 -1.68 -14.72
CA ARG A 110 -1.76 -2.18 -13.92
C ARG A 110 -2.68 -1.05 -13.44
N LEU A 111 -2.12 0.10 -13.05
CA LEU A 111 -2.90 1.30 -12.70
C LEU A 111 -3.66 1.87 -13.91
N GLN A 112 -3.04 1.89 -15.08
CA GLN A 112 -3.70 2.29 -16.33
C GLN A 112 -4.84 1.33 -16.70
N ALA A 113 -4.64 0.01 -16.56
CA ALA A 113 -5.69 -0.98 -16.80
C ALA A 113 -6.87 -0.80 -15.83
N CYS A 114 -6.59 -0.53 -14.55
CA CYS A 114 -7.62 -0.27 -13.54
C CYS A 114 -8.41 1.01 -13.86
N ASN A 115 -7.72 2.10 -14.23
CA ASN A 115 -8.36 3.35 -14.65
C ASN A 115 -9.23 3.19 -15.91
N ALA A 116 -8.81 2.36 -16.87
CA ALA A 116 -9.59 2.08 -18.08
C ALA A 116 -10.88 1.32 -17.76
N GLN A 117 -10.84 0.32 -16.86
CA GLN A 117 -12.03 -0.40 -16.43
C GLN A 117 -13.02 0.50 -15.68
N ILE A 118 -12.52 1.41 -14.84
CA ILE A 118 -13.34 2.39 -14.15
C ILE A 118 -13.99 3.36 -15.15
N SER A 119 -13.27 3.82 -16.17
CA SER A 119 -13.82 4.69 -17.21
C SER A 119 -14.94 4.02 -18.03
N ILE A 120 -14.82 2.71 -18.31
CA ILE A 120 -15.88 1.93 -18.99
C ILE A 120 -17.13 1.84 -18.11
N LEU A 121 -16.96 1.59 -16.81
CA LEU A 121 -18.08 1.54 -15.85
C LEU A 121 -18.83 2.87 -15.75
N TYR A 122 -18.17 4.02 -15.87
CA TYR A 122 -18.84 5.32 -15.89
C TYR A 122 -19.52 5.63 -17.24
N SER A 123 -18.95 5.19 -18.37
CA SER A 123 -19.55 5.41 -19.69
C SER A 123 -20.82 4.59 -19.91
N VAL A 124 -20.89 3.37 -19.36
CA VAL A 124 -22.09 2.52 -19.46
C VAL A 124 -23.25 3.03 -18.60
N ASN A 125 -22.96 3.77 -17.52
CA ASN A 125 -23.97 4.34 -16.63
C ASN A 125 -24.49 5.73 -17.05
N SER A 126 -23.98 6.34 -18.13
CA SER A 126 -24.49 7.63 -18.63
C SER A 126 -25.45 7.50 -19.83
N GLU A 127 -25.76 6.29 -20.27
CA GLU A 127 -26.72 6.02 -21.36
C GLU A 127 -28.05 5.38 -20.88
N ALA A 128 -28.37 5.47 -19.59
CA ALA A 128 -29.64 5.01 -19.02
C ALA A 128 -30.49 6.15 -18.45
#